data_AF-A0AAN8S716-F1
#
_entry.id   AF-A0AAN8S716-F1
#
_cell.length_a   1.000
_cell.length_b   1.000
_cell.length_c   1.000
_cell.angle_alpha   90.00
_cell.angle_beta   90.00
_cell.angle_gamma   90.00
#
_symmetry.space_group_name_H-M   'P 1'
#
loop_
_entity.id
_entity.type
_entity.pdbx_description
1 polymer ?
#
loop_
_entity_poly.entity_id
_entity_poly.type
_entity_poly.pdbx_seq_one_letter_code
_entity_poly.pdbx_strand_id
1 'polypeptide(L)'
;MFSKGFLLLLASLAVFSAAEESAVNLFKDDVAKATEMVQKFGEHIKDMLGLDNLPAASDVVDIIKNQAKNFADQAEQVQKQLDIEIKRLTNSTIAEGASQLNSKILETVSNLRSQVESSPLTKEALDLQGKFQDGLSELLEQSKKFALEVEPGVHGVMSDLEKLAKKVVDDAVQNLDQLQQKIHTATGHTAHSE
;
A
#
# COMPACT_ATOMS: atom_id res chain seq x y z
N MET A 1 -56.17 -7.11 -1.86
CA MET A 1 -55.33 -7.44 -0.69
C MET A 1 -53.94 -7.75 -1.20
N PHE A 2 -53.01 -6.79 -1.15
CA PHE A 2 -51.62 -7.01 -1.55
C PHE A 2 -50.86 -7.67 -0.39
N SER A 3 -50.16 -8.75 -0.71
CA SER A 3 -49.45 -9.62 0.23
C SER A 3 -48.34 -8.86 0.98
N LYS A 4 -48.35 -8.96 2.31
CA LYS A 4 -47.32 -8.43 3.23
C LYS A 4 -45.94 -9.11 3.07
N GLY A 5 -45.78 -10.05 2.13
CA GLY A 5 -44.52 -10.73 1.86
C GLY A 5 -43.53 -9.98 0.95
N PHE A 6 -43.94 -8.88 0.29
CA PHE A 6 -43.06 -8.18 -0.67
C PHE A 6 -42.23 -7.03 -0.05
N LEU A 7 -42.54 -6.61 1.19
CA LEU A 7 -41.88 -5.47 1.84
C LEU A 7 -40.62 -5.84 2.64
N LEU A 8 -40.32 -7.12 2.84
CA LEU A 8 -39.14 -7.58 3.61
C LEU A 8 -37.88 -7.80 2.76
N LEU A 9 -37.99 -7.84 1.42
CA LEU A 9 -36.83 -7.99 0.53
C LEU A 9 -36.12 -6.66 0.23
N LEU A 10 -36.84 -5.53 0.32
CA LEU A 10 -36.29 -4.20 0.04
C LEU A 10 -35.45 -3.65 1.20
N ALA A 11 -35.80 -4.00 2.45
CA ALA A 11 -35.07 -3.56 3.63
C ALA A 11 -33.69 -4.26 3.75
N SER A 12 -33.56 -5.52 3.31
CA SER A 12 -32.27 -6.22 3.31
C SER A 12 -31.32 -5.73 2.23
N LEU A 13 -31.84 -5.29 1.08
CA LEU A 13 -31.01 -4.74 -0.01
C LEU A 13 -30.41 -3.37 0.36
N ALA A 14 -31.19 -2.51 1.02
CA ALA A 14 -30.75 -1.18 1.42
C ALA A 14 -29.70 -1.18 2.56
N VAL A 15 -29.79 -2.14 3.49
CA VAL A 15 -28.80 -2.29 4.57
C VAL A 15 -27.48 -2.88 4.03
N PHE A 16 -27.55 -3.76 3.03
CA PHE A 16 -26.35 -4.29 2.35
C PHE A 16 -25.68 -3.22 1.49
N SER A 17 -26.44 -2.45 0.70
CA SER A 17 -25.85 -1.42 -0.17
C SER A 17 -25.18 -0.29 0.63
N ALA A 18 -25.73 0.09 1.79
CA ALA A 18 -25.12 1.11 2.65
C ALA A 18 -23.80 0.64 3.30
N ALA A 19 -23.70 -0.65 3.65
CA ALA A 19 -22.47 -1.22 4.19
C ALA A 19 -21.37 -1.32 3.11
N GLU A 20 -21.72 -1.62 1.87
CA GLU A 20 -20.78 -1.74 0.75
C GLU A 20 -20.34 -0.38 0.19
N GLU A 21 -21.25 0.59 0.11
CA GLU A 21 -20.91 2.00 -0.18
C GLU A 21 -19.94 2.56 0.87
N SER A 22 -20.05 2.12 2.13
CA SER A 22 -19.08 2.48 3.17
C SER A 22 -17.70 1.84 2.97
N ALA A 23 -17.61 0.61 2.43
CA ALA A 23 -16.36 -0.11 2.23
C ALA A 23 -15.52 0.48 1.09
N VAL A 24 -16.15 0.72 -0.07
CA VAL A 24 -15.48 1.33 -1.23
C VAL A 24 -14.98 2.75 -0.91
N ASN A 25 -15.77 3.52 -0.16
CA ASN A 25 -15.35 4.84 0.30
C ASN A 25 -14.20 4.74 1.31
N LEU A 26 -14.22 3.75 2.20
CA LEU A 26 -13.12 3.50 3.13
C LEU A 26 -11.81 3.14 2.40
N PHE A 27 -11.85 2.28 1.38
CA PHE A 27 -10.67 1.95 0.60
C PHE A 27 -10.09 3.18 -0.13
N LYS A 28 -10.95 4.02 -0.73
CA LYS A 28 -10.53 5.29 -1.36
C LYS A 28 -9.86 6.22 -0.34
N ASP A 29 -10.43 6.34 0.85
CA ASP A 29 -9.88 7.16 1.93
C ASP A 29 -8.53 6.63 2.41
N ASP A 30 -8.39 5.31 2.54
CA ASP A 30 -7.15 4.66 2.97
C ASP A 30 -6.03 4.85 1.94
N VAL A 31 -6.33 4.74 0.64
CA VAL A 31 -5.36 5.07 -0.42
C VAL A 31 -4.94 6.54 -0.36
N ALA A 32 -5.87 7.46 -0.11
CA ALA A 32 -5.57 8.88 0.00
C ALA A 32 -4.64 9.17 1.20
N LYS A 33 -4.95 8.60 2.37
CA LYS A 33 -4.10 8.71 3.58
C LYS A 33 -2.72 8.12 3.38
N ALA A 34 -2.63 6.94 2.74
CA ALA A 34 -1.36 6.32 2.43
C ALA A 34 -0.51 7.19 1.50
N THR A 35 -1.13 7.83 0.51
CA THR A 35 -0.45 8.74 -0.43
C THR A 35 0.13 9.93 0.31
N GLU A 36 -0.63 10.55 1.20
CA GLU A 36 -0.16 11.65 2.05
C GLU A 36 0.98 11.20 2.98
N MET A 37 0.90 9.99 3.53
CA MET A 37 1.94 9.45 4.40
C MET A 37 3.26 9.20 3.67
N VAL A 38 3.22 8.64 2.46
CA VAL A 38 4.42 8.46 1.62
C VAL A 38 5.11 9.80 1.33
N GLN A 39 4.33 10.84 1.05
CA GLN A 39 4.87 12.19 0.81
C GLN A 39 5.55 12.76 2.06
N LYS A 40 4.87 12.70 3.21
CA LYS A 40 5.41 13.18 4.50
C LYS A 40 6.64 12.39 4.96
N PHE A 41 6.66 11.09 4.70
CA PHE A 41 7.78 10.22 5.03
C PHE A 41 9.08 10.67 4.35
N GLY A 42 9.00 11.02 3.06
CA GLY A 42 10.16 11.50 2.31
C GLY A 42 10.83 12.73 2.89
N GLU A 43 10.00 13.72 3.27
CA GLU A 43 10.46 14.95 3.90
C GLU A 43 11.10 14.65 5.27
N HIS A 44 10.45 13.82 6.09
CA HIS A 44 10.92 13.50 7.43
C HIS A 44 12.25 12.72 7.43
N ILE A 45 12.44 11.73 6.53
CA ILE A 45 13.73 11.03 6.44
C ILE A 45 14.83 11.97 5.95
N LYS A 46 14.55 12.83 4.97
CA LYS A 46 15.53 13.80 4.47
C LYS A 46 16.03 14.73 5.57
N ASP A 47 15.14 15.18 6.44
CA ASP A 47 15.49 16.00 7.60
C ASP A 47 16.32 15.22 8.63
N MET A 48 15.94 13.98 8.96
CA MET A 48 16.68 13.13 9.91
C MET A 48 18.08 12.75 9.41
N LEU A 49 18.24 12.51 8.10
CA LEU A 49 19.53 12.20 7.49
C LEU A 49 20.37 13.46 7.19
N GLY A 50 19.78 14.65 7.29
CA GLY A 50 20.42 15.94 7.03
C GLY A 50 21.02 16.63 8.27
N LEU A 51 21.09 15.95 9.42
CA LEU A 51 21.62 16.48 10.68
C LEU A 51 23.02 15.93 11.00
N ASP A 52 23.84 16.74 11.68
CA ASP A 52 25.27 16.52 11.98
C ASP A 52 25.61 15.23 12.79
N ASN A 53 24.62 14.39 13.12
CA ASN A 53 24.73 13.15 13.90
C ASN A 53 24.12 11.93 13.17
N LEU A 54 24.50 11.72 11.91
CA LEU A 54 24.16 10.47 11.23
C LEU A 54 24.79 9.26 11.96
N PRO A 55 24.03 8.18 12.22
CA PRO A 55 24.61 6.91 12.63
C PRO A 55 25.54 6.39 11.54
N ALA A 56 26.29 5.32 11.84
CA ALA A 56 27.11 4.68 10.81
C ALA A 56 26.22 4.41 9.60
N ALA A 57 26.60 4.98 8.46
CA ALA A 57 25.93 4.89 7.18
C ALA A 57 25.36 3.50 6.83
N SER A 58 26.07 2.47 7.29
CA SER A 58 25.70 1.06 7.16
C SER A 58 24.38 0.73 7.83
N ASP A 59 24.13 1.26 9.03
CA ASP A 59 23.01 0.85 9.86
C ASP A 59 21.69 1.36 9.27
N VAL A 60 21.68 2.60 8.78
CA VAL A 60 20.53 3.18 8.07
C VAL A 60 20.28 2.47 6.75
N VAL A 61 21.33 2.19 5.98
CA VAL A 61 21.20 1.45 4.73
C VAL A 61 20.62 0.06 4.98
N ASP A 62 21.10 -0.67 5.99
CA ASP A 62 20.59 -1.99 6.34
C ASP A 62 19.14 -1.93 6.82
N ILE A 63 18.75 -0.89 7.58
CA ILE A 63 17.35 -0.66 7.98
C ILE A 63 16.46 -0.47 6.75
N ILE A 64 16.86 0.41 5.81
CA ILE A 64 16.08 0.66 4.58
C ILE A 64 16.01 -0.62 3.72
N LYS A 65 17.14 -1.32 3.54
CA LYS A 65 17.21 -2.57 2.78
C LYS A 65 16.29 -3.64 3.37
N ASN A 66 16.33 -3.83 4.68
CA ASN A 66 15.48 -4.80 5.36
C ASN A 66 14.01 -4.44 5.23
N GLN A 67 13.65 -3.16 5.33
CA GLN A 67 12.26 -2.76 5.18
C GLN A 67 11.76 -2.88 3.74
N ALA A 68 12.56 -2.48 2.76
CA ALA A 68 12.25 -2.65 1.35
C ALA A 68 12.12 -4.14 0.98
N LYS A 69 12.97 -5.02 1.53
CA LYS A 69 12.85 -6.47 1.39
C LYS A 69 11.55 -7.00 2.00
N ASN A 70 11.23 -6.61 3.23
CA ASN A 70 10.00 -7.05 3.91
C ASN A 70 8.76 -6.62 3.13
N PHE A 71 8.71 -5.37 2.68
CA PHE A 71 7.63 -4.88 1.84
C PHE A 71 7.56 -5.67 0.53
N ALA A 72 8.69 -5.88 -0.15
CA ALA A 72 8.73 -6.65 -1.39
C ALA A 72 8.21 -8.09 -1.21
N ASP A 73 8.55 -8.74 -0.10
CA ASP A 73 8.09 -10.10 0.21
C ASP A 73 6.58 -10.13 0.49
N GLN A 74 6.05 -9.14 1.21
CA GLN A 74 4.61 -9.02 1.49
C GLN A 74 3.82 -8.70 0.21
N ALA A 75 4.31 -7.75 -0.57
CA ALA A 75 3.73 -7.34 -1.85
C ALA A 75 3.73 -8.50 -2.87
N GLU A 76 4.78 -9.33 -2.91
CA GLU A 76 4.80 -10.55 -3.74
C GLU A 76 3.71 -11.56 -3.32
N GLN A 77 3.43 -11.68 -2.02
CA GLN A 77 2.33 -12.55 -1.56
C GLN A 77 0.97 -12.03 -2.01
N VAL A 78 0.74 -10.72 -1.91
CA VAL A 78 -0.50 -10.08 -2.38
C VAL A 78 -0.62 -10.22 -3.90
N GLN A 79 0.46 -10.01 -4.64
CA GLN A 79 0.54 -10.19 -6.09
C GLN A 79 0.09 -11.61 -6.49
N LYS A 80 0.62 -12.66 -5.84
CA LYS A 80 0.21 -14.05 -6.13
C LYS A 80 -1.27 -14.29 -5.85
N GLN A 81 -1.82 -13.70 -4.80
CA GLN A 81 -3.24 -13.82 -4.48
C GLN A 81 -4.11 -13.06 -5.49
N LEU A 82 -3.70 -11.85 -5.89
CA LEU A 82 -4.37 -11.08 -6.94
C LEU A 82 -4.36 -11.84 -8.27
N ASP A 83 -3.25 -12.44 -8.67
CA ASP A 83 -3.15 -13.23 -9.90
C ASP A 83 -4.13 -14.42 -9.91
N ILE A 84 -4.33 -15.08 -8.76
CA ILE A 84 -5.31 -16.17 -8.61
C ILE A 84 -6.74 -15.63 -8.78
N GLU A 85 -7.09 -14.52 -8.14
CA GLU A 85 -8.44 -13.94 -8.21
C GLU A 85 -8.74 -13.34 -9.59
N ILE A 86 -7.77 -12.68 -10.23
CA ILE A 86 -7.89 -12.18 -11.61
C ILE A 86 -8.17 -13.33 -12.57
N LYS A 87 -7.47 -14.46 -12.45
CA LYS A 87 -7.71 -15.65 -13.30
C LYS A 87 -9.10 -16.26 -13.10
N ARG A 88 -9.72 -16.05 -11.94
CA ARG A 88 -11.11 -16.47 -11.67
C ARG A 88 -12.14 -15.51 -12.28
N LEU A 89 -11.75 -14.29 -12.65
CA LEU A 89 -12.61 -13.30 -13.29
C LEU A 89 -12.62 -13.47 -14.81
N THR A 90 -13.51 -14.30 -15.33
CA THR A 90 -13.79 -14.35 -16.77
C THR A 90 -14.65 -13.14 -17.17
N ASN A 91 -14.05 -12.20 -17.93
CA ASN A 91 -14.70 -11.07 -18.61
C ASN A 91 -15.32 -9.98 -17.71
N SER A 92 -14.52 -9.31 -16.87
CA SER A 92 -14.95 -8.07 -16.20
C SER A 92 -13.97 -6.92 -16.45
N THR A 93 -14.49 -5.69 -16.55
CA THR A 93 -13.71 -4.45 -16.61
C THR A 93 -12.80 -4.28 -15.38
N ILE A 94 -13.22 -4.81 -14.23
CA ILE A 94 -12.44 -4.84 -12.99
C ILE A 94 -11.20 -5.75 -13.08
N ALA A 95 -11.24 -6.80 -13.91
CA ALA A 95 -10.09 -7.66 -14.11
C ALA A 95 -8.95 -6.92 -14.80
N GLU A 96 -9.24 -5.91 -15.64
CA GLU A 96 -8.22 -5.07 -16.26
C GLU A 96 -7.55 -4.17 -15.23
N GLY A 97 -8.33 -3.44 -14.41
CA GLY A 97 -7.82 -2.63 -13.31
C GLY A 97 -6.99 -3.43 -12.30
N ALA A 98 -7.50 -4.59 -11.90
CA ALA A 98 -6.80 -5.51 -11.00
C ALA A 98 -5.51 -6.05 -11.64
N SER A 99 -5.51 -6.34 -12.95
CA SER A 99 -4.31 -6.76 -13.68
C SER A 99 -3.25 -5.66 -13.72
N GLN A 100 -3.65 -4.41 -13.97
CA GLN A 100 -2.73 -3.27 -13.94
C GLN A 100 -2.14 -3.06 -12.55
N LEU A 101 -2.97 -3.14 -11.50
CA LEU A 101 -2.50 -3.10 -10.11
C LEU A 101 -1.52 -4.24 -9.82
N ASN A 102 -1.84 -5.47 -10.20
CA ASN A 102 -1.01 -6.65 -10.01
C ASN A 102 0.34 -6.53 -10.75
N SER A 103 0.34 -6.03 -11.98
CA SER A 103 1.57 -5.72 -12.73
C SER A 103 2.39 -4.64 -12.03
N LYS A 104 1.75 -3.61 -11.49
CA LYS A 104 2.48 -2.55 -10.78
C LYS A 104 3.10 -3.04 -9.48
N ILE A 105 2.41 -3.90 -8.73
CA ILE A 105 2.97 -4.56 -7.56
C ILE A 105 4.23 -5.36 -7.94
N LEU A 106 4.15 -6.15 -9.02
CA LEU A 106 5.28 -6.94 -9.50
C LEU A 106 6.48 -6.06 -9.89
N GLU A 107 6.23 -4.95 -10.58
CA GLU A 107 7.26 -3.98 -10.97
C GLU A 107 7.90 -3.36 -9.72
N THR A 108 7.11 -2.88 -8.76
CA THR A 108 7.62 -2.32 -7.50
C THR A 108 8.47 -3.34 -6.75
N VAL A 109 8.01 -4.59 -6.61
CA VAL A 109 8.76 -5.68 -5.97
C VAL A 109 10.10 -5.90 -6.68
N SER A 110 10.10 -6.00 -8.00
CA SER A 110 11.32 -6.27 -8.78
C SER A 110 12.31 -5.12 -8.68
N ASN A 111 11.83 -3.88 -8.77
CA ASN A 111 12.65 -2.68 -8.68
C ASN A 111 13.30 -2.60 -7.29
N LEU A 112 12.52 -2.78 -6.23
CA LEU A 112 13.03 -2.73 -4.85
C LEU A 112 14.10 -3.80 -4.60
N ARG A 113 13.87 -5.05 -5.03
CA ARG A 113 14.87 -6.11 -4.88
C ARG A 113 16.17 -5.79 -5.60
N SER A 114 16.09 -5.34 -6.85
CA SER A 114 17.28 -4.99 -7.63
C SER A 114 18.11 -3.89 -6.96
N GLN A 115 17.46 -2.91 -6.34
CA GLN A 115 18.10 -1.77 -5.70
C GLN A 115 18.71 -2.14 -4.35
N VAL A 116 18.02 -2.99 -3.58
CA VAL A 116 18.53 -3.48 -2.29
C VAL A 116 19.79 -4.35 -2.46
N GLU A 117 19.84 -5.15 -3.52
CA GLU A 117 20.95 -6.09 -3.78
C GLU A 117 22.21 -5.43 -4.37
N SER A 118 22.09 -4.25 -4.99
CA SER A 118 23.17 -3.64 -5.78
C SER A 118 23.93 -2.47 -5.11
N SER A 119 23.50 -2.01 -3.93
CA SER A 119 23.92 -0.70 -3.38
C SER A 119 25.00 -0.73 -2.26
N PRO A 120 26.20 -0.11 -2.40
CA PRO A 120 27.16 0.24 -1.32
C PRO A 120 27.02 1.60 -0.55
N LEU A 121 26.74 1.48 0.76
CA LEU A 121 26.86 2.36 1.95
C LEU A 121 27.05 3.91 1.82
N THR A 122 26.11 4.66 2.42
CA THR A 122 26.08 6.11 2.81
C THR A 122 25.34 7.10 1.91
N LYS A 123 25.91 7.51 0.75
CA LYS A 123 25.21 8.42 -0.20
C LYS A 123 23.94 7.78 -0.76
N GLU A 124 23.85 6.48 -0.61
CA GLU A 124 22.74 5.64 -1.02
C GLU A 124 21.57 5.60 -0.04
N ALA A 125 21.72 6.01 1.23
CA ALA A 125 20.58 5.95 2.14
C ALA A 125 19.42 6.84 1.64
N LEU A 126 19.75 8.06 1.21
CA LEU A 126 18.78 8.98 0.59
C LEU A 126 18.31 8.50 -0.78
N ASP A 127 19.20 7.93 -1.61
CA ASP A 127 18.83 7.40 -2.93
C ASP A 127 17.91 6.16 -2.82
N LEU A 128 18.24 5.23 -1.94
CA LEU A 128 17.46 4.03 -1.65
C LEU A 128 16.13 4.38 -0.97
N GLN A 129 16.13 5.38 -0.08
CA GLN A 129 14.90 5.92 0.50
C GLN A 129 14.02 6.57 -0.58
N GLY A 130 14.60 7.41 -1.43
CA GLY A 130 13.87 8.06 -2.52
C GLY A 130 13.26 7.04 -3.46
N LYS A 131 14.02 6.04 -3.88
CA LYS A 131 13.50 4.96 -4.73
C LYS A 131 12.44 4.10 -4.04
N PHE A 132 12.57 3.85 -2.75
CA PHE A 132 11.53 3.17 -1.97
C PHE A 132 10.24 3.99 -1.93
N GLN A 133 10.36 5.30 -1.68
CA GLN A 133 9.23 6.23 -1.70
C GLN A 133 8.57 6.33 -3.07
N ASP A 134 9.36 6.41 -4.15
CA ASP A 134 8.85 6.49 -5.52
C ASP A 134 8.09 5.21 -5.87
N GLY A 135 8.66 4.04 -5.58
CA GLY A 135 8.02 2.75 -5.83
C GLY A 135 6.69 2.59 -5.07
N LEU A 136 6.60 3.11 -3.84
CA LEU A 136 5.36 3.14 -3.08
C LEU A 136 4.37 4.18 -3.61
N SER A 137 4.84 5.36 -4.03
CA SER A 137 3.99 6.40 -4.61
C SER A 137 3.29 5.92 -5.87
N GLU A 138 4.04 5.28 -6.78
CA GLU A 138 3.49 4.76 -8.02
C GLU A 138 2.49 3.61 -7.77
N LEU A 139 2.77 2.75 -6.78
CA LEU A 139 1.85 1.69 -6.36
C LEU A 139 0.55 2.27 -5.81
N LEU A 140 0.63 3.31 -4.98
CA LEU A 140 -0.54 3.99 -4.41
C LEU A 140 -1.34 4.73 -5.47
N GLU A 141 -0.69 5.32 -6.48
CA GLU A 141 -1.37 5.90 -7.63
C GLU A 141 -2.16 4.84 -8.39
N GLN A 142 -1.57 3.66 -8.63
CA GLN A 142 -2.28 2.57 -9.30
C GLN A 142 -3.40 2.00 -8.42
N SER A 143 -3.20 1.94 -7.10
CA SER A 143 -4.23 1.55 -6.14
C SER A 143 -5.39 2.54 -6.14
N LYS A 144 -5.12 3.84 -6.32
CA LYS A 144 -6.13 4.89 -6.45
C LYS A 144 -6.94 4.73 -7.73
N LYS A 145 -6.28 4.45 -8.86
CA LYS A 145 -6.95 4.17 -10.14
C LYS A 145 -7.88 2.96 -9.98
N PHE A 146 -7.38 1.88 -9.40
CA PHE A 146 -8.19 0.70 -9.10
C PHE A 146 -9.38 1.04 -8.18
N ALA A 147 -9.17 1.80 -7.11
CA ALA A 147 -10.24 2.22 -6.21
C ALA A 147 -11.34 3.03 -6.92
N LEU A 148 -10.98 3.83 -7.94
CA LEU A 148 -11.95 4.60 -8.74
C LEU A 148 -12.75 3.73 -9.70
N GLU A 149 -12.16 2.64 -10.19
CA GLU A 149 -12.83 1.65 -11.05
C GLU A 149 -13.75 0.71 -10.26
N VAL A 150 -13.59 0.68 -8.93
CA VAL A 150 -14.50 -0.05 -8.04
C VAL A 150 -15.78 0.76 -7.81
N GLU A 151 -16.88 0.31 -8.43
CA GLU A 151 -18.23 0.82 -8.19
C GLU A 151 -18.85 0.22 -6.91
N PRO A 152 -19.57 1.02 -6.09
CA PRO A 152 -20.36 0.50 -4.97
C PRO A 152 -21.42 -0.51 -5.46
N GLY A 153 -21.46 -1.71 -4.86
CA GLY A 153 -22.54 -2.69 -5.09
C GLY A 153 -22.24 -3.83 -6.09
N VAL A 154 -20.99 -4.00 -6.52
CA VAL A 154 -20.60 -5.16 -7.35
C VAL A 154 -20.19 -6.35 -6.47
N HIS A 155 -21.03 -7.39 -6.43
CA HIS A 155 -20.95 -8.43 -5.40
C HIS A 155 -19.84 -9.50 -5.61
N GLY A 156 -19.29 -9.97 -4.48
CA GLY A 156 -18.53 -11.22 -4.35
C GLY A 156 -17.03 -11.08 -4.68
N VAL A 157 -16.66 -11.19 -5.94
CA VAL A 157 -15.24 -11.25 -6.37
C VAL A 157 -14.52 -9.91 -6.21
N MET A 158 -15.28 -8.82 -6.26
CA MET A 158 -14.76 -7.48 -6.03
C MET A 158 -14.35 -7.25 -4.57
N SER A 159 -15.01 -7.92 -3.61
CA SER A 159 -14.67 -7.83 -2.19
C SER A 159 -13.28 -8.40 -1.89
N ASP A 160 -12.90 -9.50 -2.56
CA ASP A 160 -11.60 -10.13 -2.33
C ASP A 160 -10.48 -9.36 -3.05
N LEU A 161 -10.73 -8.84 -4.25
CA LEU A 161 -9.80 -7.91 -4.90
C LEU A 161 -9.60 -6.62 -4.10
N GLU A 162 -10.67 -6.03 -3.58
CA GLU A 162 -10.61 -4.84 -2.73
C GLU A 162 -9.83 -5.11 -1.45
N LYS A 163 -10.06 -6.25 -0.78
CA LYS A 163 -9.25 -6.65 0.40
C LYS A 163 -7.78 -6.81 0.07
N LEU A 164 -7.44 -7.41 -1.06
CA LEU A 164 -6.05 -7.59 -1.49
C LEU A 164 -5.39 -6.25 -1.84
N ALA A 165 -6.10 -5.39 -2.57
CA ALA A 165 -5.64 -4.04 -2.88
C ALA A 165 -5.48 -3.21 -1.59
N LYS A 166 -6.43 -3.29 -0.66
CA LYS A 166 -6.29 -2.68 0.67
C LYS A 166 -5.10 -3.23 1.43
N LYS A 167 -4.88 -4.55 1.40
CA LYS A 167 -3.76 -5.17 2.08
C LYS A 167 -2.41 -4.63 1.59
N VAL A 168 -2.22 -4.44 0.29
CA VAL A 168 -0.94 -3.90 -0.21
C VAL A 168 -0.73 -2.45 0.23
N VAL A 169 -1.80 -1.66 0.32
CA VAL A 169 -1.77 -0.28 0.83
C VAL A 169 -1.45 -0.26 2.33
N ASP A 170 -2.10 -1.11 3.11
CA ASP A 170 -1.87 -1.25 4.55
C ASP A 170 -0.43 -1.72 4.82
N ASP A 171 0.07 -2.70 4.06
CA ASP A 171 1.45 -3.17 4.15
C ASP A 171 2.43 -2.02 3.81
N ALA A 172 2.17 -1.22 2.77
CA ALA A 172 3.01 -0.06 2.43
C ALA A 172 3.08 0.96 3.58
N VAL A 173 1.93 1.33 4.14
CA VAL A 173 1.81 2.24 5.28
C VAL A 173 2.57 1.71 6.50
N GLN A 174 2.35 0.44 6.84
CA GLN A 174 3.03 -0.20 7.97
C GLN A 174 4.55 -0.21 7.78
N ASN A 175 5.03 -0.51 6.57
CA ASN A 175 6.46 -0.54 6.29
C ASN A 175 7.10 0.85 6.39
N LEU A 176 6.42 1.90 5.95
CA LEU A 176 6.88 3.29 6.08
C LEU A 176 6.96 3.72 7.54
N ASP A 177 5.93 3.46 8.34
CA ASP A 177 5.92 3.80 9.77
C ASP A 177 7.04 3.08 10.52
N GLN A 178 7.23 1.78 10.26
CA GLN A 178 8.34 1.01 10.82
C GLN A 178 9.70 1.53 10.37
N LEU A 179 9.84 1.93 9.11
CA LEU A 179 11.08 2.50 8.59
C LEU A 179 11.40 3.82 9.30
N GLN A 180 10.42 4.69 9.44
CA GLN A 180 10.54 5.97 10.13
C GLN A 180 10.99 5.77 11.57
N GLN A 181 10.32 4.88 12.32
CA GLN A 181 10.66 4.60 13.72
C GLN A 181 12.08 4.03 13.89
N LYS A 182 12.49 3.12 12.99
CA LYS A 182 13.85 2.53 13.03
C LYS A 182 14.93 3.56 12.70
N ILE A 183 14.71 4.41 11.69
CA ILE A 183 15.66 5.48 11.35
C ILE A 183 15.73 6.53 12.47
N HIS A 184 14.59 6.92 13.05
CA HIS A 184 14.55 7.83 14.19
C HIS A 184 15.36 7.30 15.38
N THR A 185 15.16 6.01 15.72
CA THR A 185 15.92 5.33 16.79
C THR A 185 17.41 5.26 16.47
N ALA A 186 17.77 4.89 15.24
CA ALA A 186 19.17 4.76 14.83
C ALA A 186 19.90 6.11 14.80
N THR A 187 19.22 7.19 14.42
CA THR A 187 19.81 8.54 14.30
C THR A 187 19.91 9.29 15.62
N GLY A 188 19.57 8.65 16.75
CA GLY A 188 19.72 9.27 18.06
C GLY A 188 18.74 10.41 18.33
N HIS A 189 17.73 10.61 17.47
CA HIS A 189 16.52 11.32 17.85
C HIS A 189 15.75 10.43 18.81
N THR A 190 16.22 10.33 20.05
CA THR A 190 15.32 9.98 21.13
C THR A 190 14.39 11.18 21.25
N ALA A 191 13.08 10.94 21.17
CA ALA A 191 12.13 11.92 21.64
C ALA A 191 12.59 12.34 23.05
N HIS A 192 13.09 13.57 23.19
CA HIS A 192 13.19 14.21 24.48
C HIS A 192 11.76 14.29 25.00
N SER A 193 11.37 13.26 25.74
CA SER A 193 10.23 13.31 26.63
C SER A 193 10.72 14.13 27.81
N GLU A 194 10.31 15.40 27.84
CA GLU A 194 10.22 16.15 29.09
C GLU A 194 9.14 15.54 29.99
#